data_AF-A0A382UFE7-F1
#
_entry.id   AF-A0A382UFE7-F1
#
_cell.length_a   1.000
_cell.length_b   1.000
_cell.length_c   1.000
_cell.angle_alpha   90.00
_cell.angle_beta   90.00
_cell.angle_gamma   90.00
#
_symmetry.space_group_name_H-M   'P 1'
#
loop_
_entity.id
_entity.type
_entity.pdbx_description
1 polymer ?
#
loop_
_entity_poly.entity_id
_entity_poly.type
_entity_poly.pdbx_seq_one_letter_code
_entity_poly.pdbx_strand_id
1 'polypeptide(L)'
;MIGHYQERCDELNTFPRRLLLSFAPVSSQKNIEFLKWLGVEIPSETERYLQGRPGSMIERSLDVAIEVLNDTLRSITEKNLKVPIGLNVEHIMSYNFQSSVEMLQELARIYREFCIKSKQYS
;
A
#
# COMPACT_ATOMS: atom_id res chain seq x y z
N MET A 1 7.09 -10.03 5.45
CA MET A 1 8.16 -9.10 5.04
C MET A 1 8.53 -8.13 6.17
N ILE A 2 7.65 -7.22 6.62
CA ILE A 2 7.97 -6.23 7.69
C ILE A 2 8.45 -6.90 8.99
N GLY A 3 7.80 -8.00 9.43
CA GLY A 3 8.23 -8.76 10.60
C GLY A 3 9.66 -9.30 10.48
N HIS A 4 9.99 -9.93 9.34
CA HIS A 4 11.36 -10.40 9.08
C HIS A 4 12.40 -9.28 9.03
N TYR A 5 12.02 -8.10 8.54
CA TYR A 5 12.91 -6.93 8.60
C TYR A 5 13.20 -6.53 10.05
N GLN A 6 12.19 -6.56 10.93
CA GLN A 6 12.40 -6.32 12.36
C GLN A 6 13.29 -7.40 13.00
N GLU A 7 12.97 -8.68 12.80
CA GLU A 7 13.77 -9.81 13.30
C GLU A 7 15.25 -9.65 12.89
N ARG A 8 15.48 -9.26 11.64
CA ARG A 8 16.84 -9.02 11.14
C ARG A 8 17.53 -7.83 11.80
N CYS A 9 16.80 -6.76 12.11
CA CYS A 9 17.34 -5.63 12.86
C CYS A 9 17.72 -6.05 14.28
N ASP A 10 16.86 -6.83 14.95
CA ASP A 10 17.07 -7.33 16.30
C ASP A 10 18.31 -8.23 16.36
N GLU A 11 18.46 -9.17 15.41
CA GLU A 11 19.64 -10.04 15.27
C GLU A 11 20.96 -9.25 15.13
N LEU A 12 20.91 -8.11 14.43
CA LEU A 12 22.06 -7.25 14.19
C LEU A 12 22.25 -6.20 15.28
N ASN A 13 21.45 -6.24 16.35
CA ASN A 13 21.43 -5.23 17.42
C ASN A 13 21.32 -3.79 16.85
N THR A 14 20.48 -3.61 15.84
CA THR A 14 20.19 -2.31 15.23
C THR A 14 18.70 -2.01 15.27
N PHE A 15 18.32 -0.80 14.88
CA PHE A 15 16.92 -0.39 14.86
C PHE A 15 16.40 -0.26 13.43
N PRO A 16 15.12 -0.61 13.18
CA PRO A 16 14.53 -0.52 11.86
C PRO A 16 14.41 0.93 11.40
N ARG A 17 14.66 1.16 10.11
CA ARG A 17 14.43 2.44 9.45
C ARG A 17 13.02 2.47 8.84
N ARG A 18 12.57 3.67 8.48
CA ARG A 18 11.23 3.85 7.91
C ARG A 18 11.11 3.12 6.57
N LEU A 19 10.10 2.28 6.43
CA LEU A 19 9.69 1.69 5.15
C LEU A 19 8.59 2.56 4.53
N LEU A 20 8.76 2.95 3.27
CA LEU A 20 7.71 3.60 2.50
C LEU A 20 6.95 2.56 1.69
N LEU A 21 5.66 2.44 1.95
CA LEU A 21 4.74 1.61 1.17
C LEU A 21 4.25 2.42 -0.03
N SER A 22 4.64 2.00 -1.23
CA SER A 22 4.17 2.60 -2.48
C SER A 22 2.83 2.03 -2.91
N PHE A 23 1.90 2.92 -3.27
CA PHE A 23 0.62 2.59 -3.88
C PHE A 23 0.48 3.31 -5.21
N ALA A 24 -0.12 2.68 -6.21
CA ALA A 24 -0.36 3.29 -7.50
C ALA A 24 -1.80 3.00 -7.96
N PRO A 25 -2.58 4.02 -8.37
CA PRO A 25 -3.90 3.80 -8.94
C PRO A 25 -3.81 3.14 -10.31
N VAL A 26 -4.66 2.14 -10.52
CA VAL A 26 -4.82 1.41 -11.78
C VAL A 26 -6.19 1.75 -12.35
N SER A 27 -6.23 2.22 -13.60
CA SER A 27 -7.47 2.64 -14.25
C SER A 27 -7.75 1.93 -15.58
N SER A 28 -6.77 1.17 -16.09
CA SER A 28 -6.90 0.45 -17.36
C SER A 28 -6.04 -0.81 -17.39
N GLN A 29 -6.34 -1.71 -18.34
CA GLN A 29 -5.50 -2.88 -18.61
C GLN A 29 -4.07 -2.50 -18.96
N LYS A 30 -3.89 -1.38 -19.68
CA LYS A 30 -2.56 -0.85 -20.02
C LYS A 30 -1.75 -0.50 -18.77
N ASN A 31 -2.38 -0.07 -17.67
CA ASN A 31 -1.68 0.17 -16.41
C ASN A 31 -1.19 -1.14 -15.79
N ILE A 32 -2.02 -2.19 -15.82
CA ILE A 32 -1.65 -3.51 -15.31
C ILE A 32 -0.46 -4.07 -16.09
N GLU A 33 -0.50 -3.99 -17.42
CA GLU A 33 0.61 -4.41 -18.29
C GLU A 33 1.88 -3.60 -18.03
N PHE A 34 1.75 -2.28 -17.84
CA PHE A 34 2.88 -1.42 -17.53
C PHE A 34 3.51 -1.75 -16.17
N LEU A 35 2.69 -1.99 -15.13
CA LEU A 35 3.17 -2.40 -13.81
C LEU A 35 3.90 -3.76 -13.88
N LYS A 36 3.33 -4.73 -14.60
CA LYS A 36 3.99 -6.03 -14.84
C LYS A 36 5.31 -5.86 -15.60
N TRP A 37 5.37 -4.96 -16.57
CA TRP A 37 6.60 -4.62 -17.27
C TRP A 37 7.66 -3.99 -16.36
N LEU A 38 7.26 -3.19 -15.37
CA LEU A 38 8.15 -2.68 -14.31
C LEU A 38 8.61 -3.76 -13.31
N GLY A 39 8.11 -4.99 -13.43
CA GLY A 39 8.44 -6.10 -12.52
C GLY A 39 7.52 -6.23 -11.31
N VAL A 40 6.39 -5.52 -11.29
CA VAL A 40 5.37 -5.67 -10.25
C VAL A 40 4.59 -6.97 -10.47
N GLU A 41 4.58 -7.83 -9.46
CA GLU A 41 3.72 -9.01 -9.45
C GLU A 41 2.32 -8.61 -8.96
N ILE A 42 1.28 -8.96 -9.75
CA ILE A 42 -0.12 -8.72 -9.41
C ILE A 42 -0.80 -10.08 -9.28
N PRO A 43 -1.34 -10.45 -8.11
CA PRO A 43 -2.03 -11.71 -7.92
C PRO A 43 -3.20 -11.87 -8.91
N SER A 44 -3.43 -13.09 -9.39
CA SER A 44 -4.51 -13.39 -10.35
C SER A 44 -5.88 -12.95 -9.86
N GLU A 45 -6.15 -13.10 -8.56
CA GLU A 45 -7.42 -12.69 -7.96
C GLU A 45 -7.57 -11.17 -7.97
N THR A 46 -6.50 -10.45 -7.67
CA THR A 46 -6.50 -8.98 -7.70
C THR A 46 -6.70 -8.47 -9.13
N GLU A 47 -6.05 -9.07 -10.12
CA GLU A 47 -6.24 -8.71 -11.53
C GLU A 47 -7.68 -8.99 -11.99
N ARG A 48 -8.24 -10.15 -11.64
CA ARG A 48 -9.64 -10.47 -11.91
C ARG A 48 -10.59 -9.49 -11.22
N TYR A 49 -10.31 -9.11 -9.97
CA TYR A 49 -11.08 -8.11 -9.24
C TYR A 49 -11.05 -6.76 -9.96
N LEU A 50 -9.87 -6.26 -10.35
CA LEU A 50 -9.71 -5.00 -11.07
C LEU A 50 -10.50 -4.97 -12.39
N GLN A 51 -10.56 -6.10 -13.11
CA GLN A 51 -11.25 -6.23 -14.40
C GLN A 51 -12.75 -6.55 -14.30
N GLY A 52 -13.24 -6.95 -13.12
CA GLY A 52 -14.55 -7.60 -13.02
C GLY A 52 -15.78 -6.71 -13.26
N ARG A 53 -15.64 -5.40 -13.46
CA ARG A 53 -16.72 -4.52 -13.95
C ARG A 53 -16.12 -3.41 -14.84
N PRO A 54 -16.57 -3.29 -16.11
CA PRO A 54 -16.16 -2.20 -16.98
C PRO A 54 -16.45 -0.83 -16.37
N GLY A 55 -15.48 0.08 -16.41
CA GLY A 55 -15.61 1.45 -15.94
C GLY A 55 -15.37 1.66 -14.43
N SER A 56 -15.22 0.62 -13.61
CA SER A 56 -15.00 0.76 -12.16
C SER A 56 -13.57 0.41 -11.71
N MET A 57 -12.61 0.31 -12.63
CA MET A 57 -11.25 -0.15 -12.28
C MET A 57 -10.56 0.79 -11.28
N ILE A 58 -10.78 2.10 -11.40
CA ILE A 58 -10.24 3.11 -10.47
C ILE A 58 -10.78 2.88 -9.06
N GLU A 59 -12.11 2.76 -8.91
CA GLU A 59 -12.76 2.51 -7.62
C GLU A 59 -12.23 1.21 -7.00
N ARG A 60 -12.18 0.13 -7.79
CA ARG A 60 -11.65 -1.16 -7.33
C ARG A 60 -10.16 -1.11 -6.99
N SER A 61 -9.37 -0.30 -7.71
CA SER A 61 -7.97 -0.08 -7.38
C SER A 61 -7.80 0.64 -6.05
N LEU A 62 -8.69 1.58 -5.73
CA LEU A 62 -8.72 2.23 -4.43
C LEU A 62 -9.12 1.24 -3.32
N ASP A 63 -10.14 0.40 -3.55
CA ASP A 63 -10.55 -0.63 -2.60
C ASP A 63 -9.38 -1.57 -2.24
N VAL A 64 -8.67 -2.05 -3.26
CA VAL A 64 -7.49 -2.92 -3.07
C VAL A 64 -6.41 -2.21 -2.27
N ALA A 65 -6.12 -0.94 -2.57
CA ALA A 65 -5.13 -0.17 -1.83
C ALA A 65 -5.52 0.02 -0.35
N ILE A 66 -6.81 0.29 -0.09
CA ILE A 66 -7.37 0.43 1.26
C ILE A 66 -7.28 -0.89 2.02
N GLU A 67 -7.64 -2.01 1.39
CA GLU A 67 -7.57 -3.35 2.01
C GLU A 67 -6.14 -3.71 2.38
N VAL A 68 -5.21 -3.58 1.43
CA VAL A 68 -3.78 -3.86 1.65
C VAL A 68 -3.20 -2.98 2.76
N LEU A 69 -3.55 -1.69 2.79
CA LEU A 69 -3.11 -0.79 3.86
C LEU A 69 -3.66 -1.25 5.21
N ASN A 70 -4.97 -1.47 5.32
CA ASN A 70 -5.60 -1.88 6.58
C ASN A 70 -5.02 -3.18 7.12
N ASP A 71 -4.81 -4.18 6.26
CA ASP A 71 -4.23 -5.46 6.67
C ASP A 71 -2.77 -5.32 7.09
N THR A 72 -2.00 -4.47 6.42
CA THR A 72 -0.63 -4.14 6.83
C THR A 72 -0.60 -3.47 8.21
N LEU A 73 -1.44 -2.46 8.44
CA LEU A 73 -1.54 -1.75 9.72
C LEU A 73 -2.03 -2.66 10.86
N ARG A 74 -2.97 -3.55 10.56
CA ARG A 74 -3.48 -4.56 11.50
C ARG A 74 -2.37 -5.53 11.89
N SER A 75 -1.63 -6.07 10.91
CA SER A 75 -0.51 -6.97 11.18
C SER A 75 0.62 -6.30 11.97
N ILE A 76 0.90 -5.01 11.73
CA ILE A 76 1.87 -4.25 12.53
C ILE A 76 1.40 -4.18 13.98
N THR A 77 0.10 -4.00 14.20
CA THR A 77 -0.48 -3.90 15.54
C THR A 77 -0.51 -5.21 16.28
N GLU A 78 -1.05 -6.25 15.67
CA GLU A 78 -1.18 -7.58 16.27
C GLU A 78 0.18 -8.18 16.64
N LYS A 79 1.21 -7.92 15.83
CA LYS A 79 2.57 -8.40 16.07
C LYS A 79 3.45 -7.41 16.85
N ASN A 80 2.90 -6.27 17.27
CA ASN A 80 3.61 -5.20 17.98
C ASN A 80 4.94 -4.81 17.29
N LEU A 81 4.91 -4.66 15.96
CA LEU A 81 6.09 -4.26 15.19
C LEU A 81 6.43 -2.79 15.47
N LYS A 82 7.73 -2.52 15.59
CA LYS A 82 8.33 -1.19 15.84
C LYS A 82 8.90 -0.55 14.57
N VAL A 83 8.84 -1.26 13.44
CA VAL A 83 9.27 -0.74 12.14
C VAL A 83 8.42 0.46 11.74
N PRO A 84 8.99 1.68 11.64
CA PRO A 84 8.23 2.83 11.20
C PRO A 84 7.79 2.65 9.75
N ILE A 85 6.55 2.97 9.45
CA ILE A 85 6.07 3.00 8.07
C ILE A 85 5.78 4.44 7.62
N GLY A 86 5.69 4.63 6.32
CA GLY A 86 5.16 5.80 5.67
C GLY A 86 4.49 5.40 4.37
N LEU A 87 3.77 6.33 3.75
CA LEU A 87 3.04 6.09 2.52
C LEU A 87 3.64 6.91 1.39
N ASN A 88 3.67 6.31 0.21
CA ASN A 88 3.98 6.96 -1.06
C ASN A 88 2.86 6.62 -2.04
N VAL A 89 2.29 7.61 -2.73
CA VAL A 89 1.32 7.37 -3.81
C VAL A 89 1.95 7.80 -5.12
N GLU A 90 2.17 6.82 -6.00
CA GLU A 90 2.86 6.99 -7.27
C GLU A 90 1.90 7.39 -8.37
N HIS A 91 2.15 8.53 -8.97
CA HIS A 91 1.47 8.96 -10.17
C HIS A 91 2.23 8.47 -11.40
N ILE A 92 1.86 7.28 -11.88
CA ILE A 92 2.60 6.59 -12.95
C ILE A 92 2.23 7.09 -14.36
N MET A 93 0.96 7.41 -14.59
CA MET A 93 0.42 7.79 -15.90
C MET A 93 -0.28 9.14 -15.83
N SER A 94 -0.02 10.03 -16.79
CA SER A 94 -0.47 11.44 -16.77
C SER A 94 -1.99 11.65 -16.62
N TYR A 95 -2.82 10.70 -17.05
CA TYR A 95 -4.28 10.79 -16.94
C TYR A 95 -4.84 10.29 -15.58
N ASN A 96 -4.00 9.72 -14.71
CA ASN A 96 -4.41 9.19 -13.39
C ASN A 96 -4.14 10.19 -12.24
N PHE A 97 -3.92 11.47 -12.54
CA PHE A 97 -3.57 12.46 -11.51
C PHE A 97 -4.65 12.57 -10.44
N GLN A 98 -5.91 12.73 -10.86
CA GLN A 98 -7.04 12.86 -9.94
C GLN A 98 -7.19 11.61 -9.04
N SER A 99 -7.10 10.42 -9.63
CA SER A 99 -7.15 9.16 -8.88
C SER A 99 -5.98 9.00 -7.90
N SER A 100 -4.80 9.54 -8.24
CA SER A 100 -3.64 9.55 -7.34
C SER A 100 -3.88 10.45 -6.13
N VAL A 101 -4.50 11.62 -6.35
CA VAL A 101 -4.88 12.54 -5.27
C VAL A 101 -5.94 11.92 -4.36
N GLU A 102 -6.98 11.32 -4.93
CA GLU A 102 -8.05 10.65 -4.17
C GLU A 102 -7.49 9.50 -3.32
N MET A 103 -6.66 8.64 -3.92
CA MET A 103 -5.98 7.57 -3.19
C MET A 103 -5.10 8.12 -2.06
N LEU A 104 -4.31 9.18 -2.31
CA LEU A 104 -3.50 9.81 -1.28
C LEU A 104 -4.35 10.31 -0.11
N GLN A 105 -5.47 10.98 -0.39
CA GLN A 105 -6.35 11.52 0.64
C GLN A 105 -6.95 10.42 1.52
N GLU A 106 -7.47 9.35 0.91
CA GLU A 106 -8.07 8.24 1.65
C GLU A 106 -7.04 7.45 2.46
N LEU A 107 -5.91 7.08 1.85
CA LEU A 107 -4.86 6.36 2.56
C LEU A 107 -4.26 7.21 3.68
N ALA A 108 -4.10 8.53 3.47
CA ALA A 108 -3.64 9.44 4.52
C ALA A 108 -4.65 9.59 5.66
N ARG A 109 -5.96 9.50 5.39
CA ARG A 109 -7.01 9.52 6.43
C ARG A 109 -6.89 8.28 7.32
N ILE A 110 -6.82 7.09 6.71
CA ILE A 110 -6.67 5.81 7.41
C ILE A 110 -5.37 5.79 8.23
N TYR A 111 -4.26 6.19 7.61
CA TYR A 111 -2.96 6.17 8.26
C TYR A 111 -2.88 7.13 9.45
N ARG A 112 -3.48 8.33 9.35
CA ARG A 112 -3.55 9.27 10.47
C ARG A 112 -4.32 8.69 11.65
N GLU A 113 -5.45 8.03 11.41
CA GLU A 113 -6.23 7.38 12.45
C GLU A 113 -5.41 6.30 13.17
N PHE A 114 -4.66 5.50 12.42
CA PHE A 114 -3.73 4.52 12.97
C PHE A 114 -2.65 5.18 13.84
N CYS A 115 -2.00 6.24 13.36
CA CYS A 115 -0.95 6.94 14.11
C CYS A 115 -1.45 7.52 15.44
N ILE A 116 -2.69 8.01 15.50
CA ILE A 116 -3.29 8.55 16.74
C ILE A 116 -3.54 7.45 17.77
N LYS A 117 -3.95 6.26 17.31
CA LYS A 117 -4.28 5.13 18.19
C LYS A 117 -3.04 4.31 18.59
N SER A 118 -2.02 4.31 17.76
CA SER A 118 -0.84 3.46 17.94
C SER A 118 0.14 4.04 18.96
N LYS A 119 0.59 3.18 19.88
CA LYS A 119 1.73 3.42 20.77
C LYS A 119 3.02 2.74 20.29
N GLN A 120 3.04 2.22 19.05
CA GLN A 120 4.16 1.41 18.56
C GLN A 120 5.44 2.22 18.37
N TYR A 121 5.33 3.53 18.14
CA TYR A 121 6.46 4.41 17.86
C TYR A 121 6.78 5.39 19.00
N SER A 122 6.21 5.14 20.19
CA SER A 122 6.47 5.91 21.42
C SER A 122 7.64 5.34 22.20
#